data_AF-A0A424QSQ7-F1
#
_entry.id   AF-A0A424QSQ7-F1
#
_cell.length_a   1.000
_cell.length_b   1.000
_cell.length_c   1.000
_cell.angle_alpha   90.00
_cell.angle_beta   90.00
_cell.angle_gamma   90.00
#
_symmetry.space_group_name_H-M   'P 1'
#
loop_
_entity.id
_entity.type
_entity.pdbx_description
1 polymer ?
#
loop_
_entity_poly.entity_id
_entity_poly.type
_entity_poly.pdbx_seq_one_letter_code
_entity_poly.pdbx_strand_id
1 'polypeptide(L)'
;MKFIRFIFSKFFWINFILALLALYVIFYLTMRNLDSYTNHSVKLKVPNLKGIQLSEIDDSLKLLEVEYKIRDSVYSDDYPMGMIIQQDPLPHSEDFPNYIKPNRTILPHHS
;
A
#
# COMPACT_ATOMS: atom_id res chain seq x y z
N MET A 1 35.52 -46.09 6.35
CA MET A 1 36.27 -44.86 6.67
C MET A 1 36.69 -44.01 5.44
N LYS A 2 36.07 -44.14 4.24
CA LYS A 2 36.37 -43.25 3.09
C LYS A 2 35.44 -42.02 3.01
N PHE A 3 34.19 -42.18 3.41
CA PHE A 3 33.17 -41.12 3.46
C PHE A 3 33.54 -39.96 4.39
N ILE A 4 34.03 -40.26 5.59
CA ILE A 4 34.43 -39.22 6.57
C ILE A 4 35.60 -38.40 6.03
N ARG A 5 36.59 -39.04 5.39
CA ARG A 5 37.74 -38.34 4.77
C ARG A 5 37.33 -37.42 3.60
N PHE A 6 36.23 -37.74 2.92
CA PHE A 6 35.68 -36.93 1.85
C PHE A 6 35.02 -35.65 2.37
N ILE A 7 34.27 -35.73 3.48
CA ILE A 7 33.63 -34.57 4.13
C ILE A 7 34.67 -33.57 4.66
N PHE A 8 35.83 -34.04 5.11
CA PHE A 8 36.95 -33.18 5.54
C PHE A 8 37.90 -32.78 4.39
N SER A 9 37.55 -33.06 3.13
CA SER A 9 38.35 -32.62 1.98
C SER A 9 38.21 -31.12 1.76
N LYS A 10 39.32 -30.45 1.43
CA LYS A 10 39.32 -29.03 1.03
C LYS A 10 38.37 -28.75 -0.14
N PHE A 11 38.28 -29.67 -1.10
CA PHE A 11 37.37 -29.55 -2.24
C PHE A 11 35.90 -29.59 -1.83
N PHE A 12 35.53 -30.39 -0.83
CA PHE A 12 34.15 -30.47 -0.34
C PHE A 12 33.73 -29.14 0.31
N TRP A 13 34.58 -28.60 1.19
CA TRP A 13 34.30 -27.33 1.87
C TRP A 13 34.27 -26.12 0.93
N ILE A 14 35.13 -26.08 -0.11
CA ILE A 14 35.08 -25.01 -1.12
C ILE A 14 33.73 -25.01 -1.86
N ASN A 15 33.28 -26.17 -2.34
CA ASN A 15 31.99 -26.29 -3.03
C ASN A 15 30.82 -26.01 -2.08
N PHE A 16 30.91 -26.45 -0.81
CA PHE A 16 29.87 -26.22 0.19
C PHE A 16 29.70 -24.73 0.51
N ILE A 17 30.81 -24.02 0.73
CA ILE A 17 30.78 -22.56 0.95
C ILE A 17 30.26 -21.85 -0.30
N LEU A 18 30.69 -22.26 -1.49
CA LEU A 18 30.22 -21.66 -2.75
C LEU A 18 28.71 -21.89 -2.94
N ALA A 19 28.19 -23.08 -2.60
CA ALA A 19 26.76 -23.38 -2.64
C ALA A 19 25.97 -22.53 -1.63
N LEU A 20 26.49 -22.37 -0.41
CA LEU A 20 25.90 -21.49 0.61
C LEU A 20 25.84 -20.03 0.13
N LEU A 21 26.91 -19.55 -0.49
CA LEU A 21 27.01 -18.20 -1.00
C LEU A 21 26.06 -18.00 -2.19
N ALA A 22 25.97 -18.97 -3.10
CA ALA A 22 25.00 -18.95 -4.20
C ALA A 22 23.56 -18.92 -3.67
N LEU A 23 23.23 -19.73 -2.66
CA LEU A 23 21.91 -19.75 -2.04
C LEU A 23 21.57 -18.41 -1.38
N TYR A 24 22.53 -17.82 -0.66
CA TYR A 24 22.38 -16.49 -0.08
C TYR A 24 22.13 -15.42 -1.15
N VAL A 25 22.88 -15.43 -2.25
CA VAL A 25 22.71 -14.49 -3.36
C VAL A 25 21.33 -14.65 -4.01
N ILE A 26 20.90 -15.88 -4.29
CA ILE A 26 19.57 -16.15 -4.87
C ILE A 26 18.46 -15.67 -3.93
N PHE A 27 18.57 -15.95 -2.63
CA PHE A 27 17.60 -15.49 -1.64
C PHE A 27 17.53 -13.95 -1.58
N TYR A 28 18.69 -13.29 -1.53
CA TYR A 28 18.80 -11.84 -1.51
C TYR A 28 18.20 -11.20 -2.78
N LEU A 29 18.53 -11.73 -3.96
CA LEU A 29 17.96 -11.26 -5.23
C LEU A 29 16.45 -11.47 -5.29
N THR A 30 15.96 -12.59 -4.79
CA THR A 30 14.51 -12.89 -4.78
C THR A 30 13.76 -11.93 -3.88
N MET A 31 14.24 -11.69 -2.66
CA MET A 31 13.63 -10.73 -1.73
C MET A 31 13.67 -9.31 -2.29
N ARG A 32 14.81 -8.89 -2.86
CA ARG A 32 14.94 -7.57 -3.50
C ARG A 32 13.99 -7.37 -4.68
N ASN A 33 13.72 -8.41 -5.48
CA ASN A 33 12.74 -8.33 -6.56
C ASN A 33 11.29 -8.28 -6.03
N LEU A 34 11.00 -8.96 -4.92
CA LEU A 34 9.68 -8.93 -4.28
C LEU A 34 9.35 -7.55 -3.70
N ASP A 35 10.32 -6.81 -3.17
CA ASP A 35 10.13 -5.44 -2.71
C ASP A 35 9.65 -4.51 -3.84
N SER A 36 10.11 -4.74 -5.07
CA SER A 36 9.65 -4.00 -6.24
C SER A 36 8.26 -4.41 -6.71
N TYR A 37 7.86 -5.67 -6.52
CA TYR A 37 6.59 -6.21 -7.04
C TYR A 37 5.39 -5.89 -6.13
N THR A 38 5.63 -5.62 -4.85
CA THR A 38 4.54 -5.36 -3.89
C THR A 38 4.02 -3.93 -3.88
N ASN A 39 4.60 -3.01 -4.68
CA ASN A 39 4.26 -1.57 -4.67
C ASN A 39 4.20 -1.01 -3.23
N HIS A 40 5.12 -1.43 -2.37
CA HIS A 40 5.08 -1.14 -0.94
C HIS A 40 5.31 0.34 -0.60
N SER A 41 5.78 1.12 -1.58
CA SER A 41 6.13 2.53 -1.48
C SER A 41 5.06 3.50 -1.97
N VAL A 42 3.94 3.04 -2.57
CA VAL A 42 2.86 3.94 -2.98
C VAL A 42 1.70 3.83 -2.02
N LYS A 43 1.83 4.53 -0.89
CA LYS A 43 0.77 4.74 0.08
C LYS A 43 0.27 6.18 -0.09
N LEU A 44 -0.86 6.35 -0.77
CA LEU A 44 -1.53 7.64 -0.85
C LEU A 44 -2.32 7.85 0.44
N LYS A 45 -2.10 8.97 1.12
CA LYS A 45 -2.90 9.37 2.28
C LYS A 45 -4.33 9.60 1.82
N VAL A 46 -5.30 9.04 2.54
CA VAL A 46 -6.72 9.29 2.24
C VAL A 46 -7.03 10.76 2.62
N PRO A 47 -7.41 11.62 1.66
CA PRO A 47 -7.74 13.01 1.96
C PRO A 47 -9.03 13.09 2.80
N ASN A 48 -9.17 14.18 3.55
CA ASN A 48 -10.41 14.48 4.24
C ASN A 48 -11.33 15.31 3.34
N LEU A 49 -12.43 14.70 2.91
CA LEU A 49 -13.47 15.30 2.08
C LEU A 49 -14.68 15.74 2.90
N LYS A 50 -14.72 15.43 4.21
CA LYS A 50 -15.84 15.82 5.07
C LYS A 50 -15.93 17.34 5.18
N GLY A 51 -17.14 17.87 4.99
CA GLY A 51 -17.42 19.30 5.02
C GLY A 51 -17.19 20.03 3.69
N ILE A 52 -16.67 19.34 2.67
CA ILE A 52 -16.54 19.89 1.31
C ILE A 52 -17.89 19.79 0.59
N GLN A 53 -18.22 20.81 -0.21
CA GLN A 53 -19.42 20.78 -1.05
C GLN A 53 -19.16 19.91 -2.29
N LEU A 54 -20.18 19.17 -2.74
CA LEU A 54 -20.01 18.24 -3.85
C LEU A 54 -19.50 18.90 -5.14
N SER A 55 -19.81 20.18 -5.35
CA SER A 55 -19.31 20.98 -6.48
C SER A 55 -17.81 21.28 -6.43
N GLU A 56 -17.19 21.22 -5.24
CA GLU A 56 -15.79 21.57 -5.01
C GLU A 56 -14.89 20.32 -4.83
N ILE A 57 -15.50 19.14 -4.86
CA ILE A 57 -14.79 17.87 -4.67
C ILE A 57 -13.79 17.61 -5.80
N ASP A 58 -14.17 17.98 -7.04
CA ASP A 58 -13.32 17.83 -8.23
C ASP A 58 -12.06 18.67 -8.10
N ASP A 59 -12.18 19.92 -7.64
CA ASP A 59 -11.04 20.81 -7.43
C ASP A 59 -10.14 20.34 -6.28
N SER A 60 -10.75 19.79 -5.23
CA SER A 60 -10.02 19.25 -4.06
C SER A 60 -9.24 17.98 -4.39
N LEU A 61 -9.77 17.15 -5.30
CA LEU A 61 -9.15 15.90 -5.74
C LEU A 61 -8.30 16.06 -7.00
N LYS A 62 -8.35 17.17 -7.72
CA LYS A 62 -7.61 17.40 -8.97
C LYS A 62 -6.09 17.23 -8.85
N LEU A 63 -5.54 17.53 -7.67
CA LEU A 63 -4.11 17.41 -7.36
C LEU A 63 -3.71 16.00 -6.90
N LEU A 64 -4.69 15.13 -6.66
CA LEU A 64 -4.52 13.77 -6.17
C LEU A 64 -4.92 12.82 -7.29
N GLU A 65 -4.08 11.84 -7.63
CA GLU A 65 -4.42 10.79 -8.60
C GLU A 65 -5.42 9.77 -8.01
N VAL A 66 -6.55 10.26 -7.49
CA VAL A 66 -7.55 9.50 -6.74
C VAL A 66 -8.92 9.77 -7.35
N GLU A 67 -9.62 8.70 -7.72
CA GLU A 67 -11.00 8.77 -8.22
C GLU A 67 -11.99 8.74 -7.05
N TYR A 68 -13.17 9.35 -7.23
CA TYR A 68 -14.28 9.23 -6.28
C TYR A 68 -15.55 8.78 -6.99
N LYS A 69 -16.44 8.12 -6.25
CA LYS A 69 -17.77 7.74 -6.72
C LYS A 69 -18.77 7.97 -5.60
N ILE A 70 -19.70 8.88 -5.84
CA ILE A 70 -20.79 9.17 -4.89
C ILE A 70 -21.59 7.88 -4.71
N ARG A 71 -21.71 7.42 -3.46
CA ARG A 71 -22.45 6.19 -3.14
C ARG A 71 -23.92 6.48 -2.93
N ASP A 72 -24.24 7.32 -1.93
CA ASP A 72 -25.60 7.61 -1.51
C ASP A 72 -25.76 9.07 -1.01
N SER A 73 -27.01 9.54 -0.99
CA SER A 73 -27.45 10.75 -0.28
C SER A 73 -28.08 10.38 1.07
N VAL A 74 -27.80 11.11 2.14
CA VAL A 74 -28.29 10.87 3.50
C VAL A 74 -28.76 12.18 4.10
N TYR A 75 -30.06 12.35 4.30
CA TYR A 75 -30.62 13.57 4.88
C TYR A 75 -30.00 13.91 6.25
N SER A 76 -29.62 15.16 6.44
CA SER A 76 -29.11 15.68 7.71
C SER A 76 -29.59 17.11 7.96
N ASP A 77 -30.11 17.38 9.15
CA ASP A 77 -30.47 18.74 9.59
C ASP A 77 -29.24 19.58 9.98
N ASP A 78 -28.09 18.93 10.22
CA ASP A 78 -26.87 19.57 10.71
C ASP A 78 -25.98 20.10 9.58
N TYR A 79 -26.16 19.60 8.34
CA TYR A 79 -25.29 19.92 7.21
C TYR A 79 -26.09 20.45 6.01
N PRO A 80 -25.59 21.48 5.30
CA PRO A 80 -26.20 21.99 4.07
C PRO A 80 -26.36 20.90 3.00
N MET A 81 -27.39 21.00 2.16
CA MET A 81 -27.62 20.05 1.06
C MET A 81 -26.38 19.95 0.14
N GLY A 82 -26.00 18.73 -0.22
CA GLY A 82 -24.86 18.46 -1.09
C GLY A 82 -23.49 18.61 -0.42
N MET A 83 -23.43 18.68 0.91
CA MET A 83 -22.18 18.64 1.67
C MET A 83 -21.79 17.20 1.98
N ILE A 84 -20.51 16.87 1.88
CA ILE A 84 -20.01 15.53 2.23
C ILE A 84 -20.01 15.38 3.76
N ILE A 85 -20.85 14.48 4.27
CA ILE A 85 -20.98 14.22 5.70
C ILE A 85 -20.14 13.03 6.17
N GLN A 86 -19.87 12.08 5.26
CA GLN A 86 -19.11 10.87 5.54
C GLN A 86 -18.35 10.41 4.30
N GLN A 87 -17.23 9.72 4.50
CA GLN A 87 -16.47 9.07 3.43
C GLN A 87 -16.02 7.68 3.85
N ASP A 88 -16.02 6.76 2.89
CA ASP A 88 -15.37 5.45 3.03
C ASP A 88 -14.30 5.30 1.93
N PRO A 89 -13.03 5.01 2.25
CA PRO A 89 -12.46 4.82 3.59
C PRO A 89 -12.28 6.13 4.38
N LEU A 90 -12.16 6.01 5.71
CA LEU A 90 -11.94 7.14 6.62
C LEU A 90 -10.68 7.95 6.26
N PRO A 91 -10.66 9.27 6.53
CA PRO A 91 -9.51 10.11 6.23
C PRO A 91 -8.27 9.68 7.03
N HIS A 92 -7.10 9.97 6.47
CA HIS A 92 -5.85 9.83 7.19
C HIS A 92 -5.76 10.89 8.29
N SER A 93 -5.55 10.46 9.54
CA SER A 93 -5.21 11.36 10.65
C SER A 93 -4.01 10.81 11.43
N GLU A 94 -3.45 11.63 12.32
CA GLU A 94 -2.35 11.20 13.20
C GLU A 94 -2.78 10.04 14.11
N ASP A 95 -4.04 10.05 14.57
CA ASP A 95 -4.62 8.98 15.39
C ASP A 95 -5.06 7.75 14.56
N PHE A 96 -5.39 7.94 13.28
CA PHE A 96 -5.87 6.89 12.38
C PHE A 96 -5.09 6.91 11.05
N PRO A 97 -3.92 6.24 10.99
CA PRO A 97 -3.11 6.22 9.79
C PRO A 97 -3.77 5.37 8.70
N ASN A 98 -4.59 6.01 7.85
CA ASN A 98 -5.26 5.36 6.73
C ASN A 98 -4.59 5.67 5.39
N TYR A 99 -4.37 4.64 4.58
CA TYR A 99 -3.70 4.76 3.29
C TYR A 99 -4.41 3.91 2.25
N ILE A 100 -4.55 4.44 1.04
CA ILE A 100 -5.07 3.71 -0.11
C ILE A 100 -3.97 3.49 -1.13
N LYS A 101 -4.11 2.41 -1.91
CA LYS A 101 -3.34 2.25 -3.14
C LYS A 101 -3.83 3.25 -4.19
N PRO A 102 -2.98 3.70 -5.13
CA PRO A 102 -3.42 4.51 -6.27
C PRO A 102 -4.51 3.79 -7.07
N ASN A 103 -5.37 4.56 -7.75
CA ASN A 103 -6.55 4.07 -8.49
C ASN A 103 -7.61 3.36 -7.62
N ARG A 104 -7.75 3.78 -6.36
CA ARG A 104 -8.87 3.36 -5.52
C ARG A 104 -9.92 4.45 -5.46
N THR A 105 -11.17 4.03 -5.56
CA THR A 105 -12.33 4.91 -5.50
C THR A 105 -12.68 5.23 -4.05
N ILE A 106 -12.79 6.51 -3.71
CA ILE A 106 -13.38 6.94 -2.44
C ILE A 106 -14.90 7.06 -2.61
N LEU A 107 -15.65 6.60 -1.61
CA LEU A 107 -17.10 6.57 -1.59
C LEU A 107 -17.63 7.62 -0.59
N PRO A 108 -17.78 8.90 -0.99
CA PRO A 108 -18.40 9.92 -0.17
C PRO A 108 -19.93 9.76 -0.12
N HIS A 109 -20.48 10.12 1.04
CA HIS A 109 -21.90 10.33 1.32
C HIS A 109 -22.16 11.80 1.50
N HIS A 110 -23.23 12.30 0.87
CA HIS A 110 -23.63 13.69 0.96
C HIS A 110 -24.99 13.85 1.63
N SER A 111 -25.25 15.03 2.20
CA SER A 111 -26.53 15.44 2.79
C SER A 111 -27.61 15.78 1.78
#